data_AF-A0A1H7QXG0-F1
#
_entry.id   AF-A0A1H7QXG0-F1
#
_cell.length_a   1.000
_cell.length_b   1.000
_cell.length_c   1.000
_cell.angle_alpha   90.00
_cell.angle_beta   90.00
_cell.angle_gamma   90.00
#
_symmetry.space_group_name_H-M   'P 1'
#
loop_
_entity.id
_entity.type
_entity.pdbx_description
1 polymer ?
#
loop_
_entity_poly.entity_id
_entity_poly.type
_entity_poly.pdbx_seq_one_letter_code
_entity_poly.pdbx_strand_id
1 'polypeptide(L)'
;MAKDYIVKDIGLAAFGRKELDIAETEMPGLMALRKEYGATRPLKGARIAGSLHMTIQTAVLIETLVELGADVRWASCNIFSTQDHAAAAIAEGGTPVFAIKGESLEEYWDYADRIFQFPEGGANMILDDGGDATLYILMGARVEEGETDLIATPTSEEEVALFAQIRKRMQQSPGWFVKQRHMIKGVSEETTTGVHRLYKMMEKGHLPFPAINVNDSVTKSKFDNKYGCKESLVDGIRRATDTMMAGKVAVVCGYGDVGKGSAASLRGAGARVKVTEVDPICALQAAMDGFEVVVLEDVINTADIFITTTGNKDVIRIEHMREMKDMAIVGNIGHFDNEIQVASLKNHKWTNIKDQVDMIEMPSGNRIILLSEGRLLNLGNATGHPSFVMSASFTNQVLAQIELWTKGDAYRNEVYVLPKHLDEKVARLHLDRIGVKLTQLRPDQADYIGVSPDGPFKPEQYRY
;
A
#
# COMPACT_ATOMS: atom_id res chain seq x y z
N MET A 1 29.18 -7.13 16.72
CA MET A 1 27.93 -7.88 16.49
C MET A 1 27.65 -7.81 14.99
N ALA A 2 27.18 -8.90 14.38
CA ALA A 2 26.75 -8.85 12.98
C ALA A 2 25.60 -7.84 12.86
N LYS A 3 25.57 -7.07 11.76
CA LYS A 3 24.53 -6.07 11.50
C LYS A 3 23.23 -6.81 11.12
N ASP A 4 22.16 -6.65 11.90
CA ASP A 4 20.85 -7.26 11.67
C ASP A 4 19.95 -6.32 10.85
N TYR A 5 20.43 -5.93 9.67
CA TYR A 5 19.71 -5.12 8.69
C TYR A 5 20.31 -5.32 7.29
N ILE A 6 19.50 -5.11 6.25
CA ILE A 6 19.93 -5.05 4.85
C ILE A 6 19.33 -3.78 4.25
N VAL A 7 20.19 -2.77 4.07
CA VAL A 7 19.85 -1.47 3.48
C VAL A 7 20.96 -1.08 2.51
N LYS A 8 20.63 -0.25 1.52
CA LYS A 8 21.55 0.08 0.42
C LYS A 8 22.83 0.78 0.88
N ASP A 9 22.67 1.82 1.69
CA ASP A 9 23.78 2.58 2.24
C ASP A 9 23.40 3.20 3.58
N ILE A 10 24.01 2.70 4.66
CA ILE A 10 23.79 3.22 6.01
C ILE A 10 24.28 4.67 6.16
N GLY A 11 25.19 5.14 5.30
CA GLY A 11 25.65 6.53 5.27
C GLY A 11 24.56 7.55 4.94
N LEU A 12 23.41 7.10 4.43
CA LEU A 12 22.24 7.94 4.15
C LEU A 12 21.40 8.27 5.39
N ALA A 13 21.68 7.65 6.54
CA ALA A 13 20.83 7.76 7.73
C ALA A 13 20.67 9.20 8.25
N ALA A 14 21.73 10.01 8.21
CA ALA A 14 21.68 11.42 8.60
C ALA A 14 20.78 12.27 7.67
N PHE A 15 20.65 11.89 6.40
CA PHE A 15 19.70 12.53 5.48
C PHE A 15 18.26 12.08 5.79
N GLY A 16 18.05 10.77 5.96
CA GLY A 16 16.75 10.23 6.37
C GLY A 16 16.23 10.82 7.67
N ARG A 17 17.09 11.03 8.68
CA ARG A 17 16.71 11.70 9.93
C ARG A 17 16.20 13.11 9.70
N LYS A 18 16.85 13.90 8.84
CA LYS A 18 16.38 15.27 8.55
C LYS A 18 15.01 15.28 7.87
N GLU A 19 14.74 14.34 6.97
CA GLU A 19 13.43 14.21 6.36
C GLU A 19 12.36 13.69 7.34
N LEU A 20 12.74 12.79 8.26
CA LEU A 20 11.89 12.35 9.36
C LEU A 20 11.48 13.53 10.25
N ASP A 21 12.43 14.36 10.69
CA ASP A 21 12.15 15.53 11.54
C ASP A 21 11.15 16.49 10.86
N ILE A 22 11.21 16.63 9.54
CA ILE A 22 10.24 17.41 8.76
C ILE A 22 8.89 16.67 8.68
N ALA A 23 8.92 15.37 8.37
CA ALA A 23 7.71 14.57 8.21
C ALA A 23 6.89 14.50 9.50
N GLU A 24 7.51 14.45 10.68
CA GLU A 24 6.80 14.50 11.96
C GLU A 24 5.91 15.74 12.10
N THR A 25 6.33 16.89 11.55
CA THR A 25 5.51 18.12 11.55
C THR A 25 4.29 18.05 10.63
N GLU A 26 4.31 17.14 9.65
CA GLU A 26 3.22 16.86 8.73
C GLU A 26 2.38 15.65 9.17
N MET A 27 2.74 14.94 10.25
CA MET A 27 2.05 13.73 10.71
C MET A 27 1.39 13.89 12.08
N PRO A 28 0.43 14.83 12.23
CA PRO A 28 -0.13 15.20 13.53
C PRO A 28 -0.85 14.04 14.22
N GLY A 29 -1.43 13.10 13.47
CA GLY A 29 -2.09 11.92 14.02
C GLY A 29 -1.14 11.01 14.77
N LEU A 30 -0.02 10.65 14.15
CA LEU A 30 1.02 9.83 14.79
C LEU A 30 1.65 10.55 15.99
N MET A 31 1.95 11.84 15.86
CA MET A 31 2.50 12.63 16.97
C MET A 31 1.54 12.71 18.16
N ALA A 32 0.24 12.82 17.90
CA ALA A 32 -0.77 12.79 18.95
C ALA A 32 -0.85 11.43 19.65
N LEU A 33 -0.74 10.32 18.91
CA LEU A 33 -0.72 8.98 19.50
C LEU A 33 0.53 8.73 20.35
N ARG A 34 1.71 9.21 19.92
CA ARG A 34 2.94 9.19 20.74
C ARG A 34 2.72 9.92 22.06
N LYS A 35 2.18 11.14 22.01
CA LYS A 35 1.86 11.92 23.21
C LYS A 35 0.82 11.25 24.12
N GLU A 36 -0.23 10.67 23.54
CA GLU A 36 -1.33 10.04 24.30
C GLU A 36 -0.89 8.72 24.95
N TYR A 37 -0.19 7.86 24.20
CA TYR A 37 0.08 6.48 24.62
C TYR A 37 1.53 6.20 25.00
N GLY A 38 2.48 7.08 24.71
CA GLY A 38 3.91 6.88 24.95
C GLY A 38 4.26 6.62 26.41
N ALA A 39 3.55 7.22 27.37
CA ALA A 39 3.74 6.93 28.80
C ALA A 39 3.22 5.53 29.20
N THR A 40 2.11 5.10 28.61
CA THR A 40 1.47 3.81 28.93
C THR A 40 2.11 2.63 28.19
N ARG A 41 2.79 2.89 27.07
CA ARG A 41 3.44 1.90 26.21
C ARG A 41 2.56 0.67 25.94
N PRO A 42 1.37 0.85 25.33
CA PRO A 42 0.37 -0.21 25.21
C PRO A 42 0.85 -1.40 24.38
N LEU A 43 1.83 -1.20 23.48
CA LEU A 43 2.40 -2.25 22.62
C LEU A 43 3.58 -2.97 23.27
N LYS A 44 3.86 -2.74 24.56
CA LYS A 44 4.92 -3.47 25.27
C LYS A 44 4.74 -4.98 25.14
N GLY A 45 5.74 -5.64 24.55
CA GLY A 45 5.75 -7.09 24.31
C GLY A 45 5.19 -7.52 22.95
N ALA A 46 4.63 -6.60 22.16
CA ALA A 46 4.32 -6.84 20.76
C ALA A 46 5.63 -6.96 19.97
N ARG A 47 5.70 -7.96 19.10
CA ARG A 47 6.78 -8.23 18.14
C ARG A 47 6.16 -8.15 16.76
N ILE A 48 6.23 -6.97 16.15
CA ILE A 48 5.51 -6.62 14.93
C ILE A 48 6.42 -6.90 13.72
N ALA A 49 6.00 -7.85 12.89
CA ALA A 49 6.55 -8.03 11.55
C ALA A 49 5.81 -7.07 10.60
N GLY A 50 6.50 -6.05 10.11
CA GLY A 50 5.95 -5.07 9.17
C GLY A 50 6.35 -5.37 7.73
N SER A 51 5.37 -5.42 6.83
CA SER A 51 5.54 -5.50 5.38
C SER A 51 4.77 -4.36 4.74
N LEU A 52 5.45 -3.22 4.55
CA LEU A 52 4.87 -1.99 4.03
C LEU A 52 5.98 -1.17 3.39
N HIS A 53 5.69 -0.48 2.28
CA HIS A 53 6.60 0.45 1.59
C HIS A 53 7.55 1.18 2.55
N MET A 54 8.87 0.96 2.42
CA MET A 54 9.86 1.52 3.35
C MET A 54 10.20 2.97 3.01
N THR A 55 9.27 3.89 3.32
CA THR A 55 9.37 5.33 3.06
C THR A 55 9.66 6.14 4.33
N ILE A 56 9.86 7.45 4.20
CA ILE A 56 9.96 8.38 5.33
C ILE A 56 8.68 8.36 6.17
N GLN A 57 7.51 8.27 5.55
CA GLN A 57 6.24 8.21 6.28
C GLN A 57 6.16 6.94 7.12
N THR A 58 6.57 5.80 6.55
CA THR A 58 6.62 4.52 7.24
C THR A 58 7.65 4.53 8.36
N ALA A 59 8.76 5.23 8.18
CA ALA A 59 9.74 5.41 9.24
C ALA A 59 9.14 6.17 10.46
N VAL A 60 8.28 7.18 10.26
CA VAL A 60 7.54 7.81 11.37
C VAL A 60 6.57 6.84 12.05
N LEU A 61 5.90 5.97 11.28
CA LEU A 61 5.05 4.89 11.81
C LEU A 61 5.87 3.91 12.66
N ILE A 62 7.00 3.43 12.17
CA ILE A 62 7.90 2.50 12.88
C ILE A 62 8.33 3.10 14.22
N GLU A 63 8.83 4.34 14.22
CA GLU A 63 9.24 5.01 15.46
C GLU A 63 8.08 5.24 16.42
N THR A 64 6.87 5.45 15.89
CA THR A 64 5.65 5.50 16.71
C THR A 64 5.40 4.16 17.39
N LEU A 65 5.41 3.04 16.66
CA LEU A 65 5.19 1.70 17.24
C LEU A 65 6.24 1.37 18.32
N VAL A 66 7.50 1.70 18.06
CA VAL A 66 8.62 1.51 19.01
C VAL A 66 8.45 2.38 20.26
N GLU A 67 8.07 3.66 20.11
CA GLU A 67 7.81 4.56 21.24
C GLU A 67 6.68 4.01 22.13
N LEU A 68 5.63 3.48 21.50
CA LEU A 68 4.50 2.80 22.15
C LEU A 68 4.87 1.42 22.73
N GLY A 69 6.11 0.98 22.60
CA GLY A 69 6.68 -0.18 23.30
C GLY A 69 6.82 -1.46 22.48
N ALA A 70 6.51 -1.44 21.17
CA ALA A 70 6.69 -2.60 20.30
C ALA A 70 8.18 -2.87 20.03
N ASP A 71 8.51 -4.14 19.82
CA ASP A 71 9.71 -4.57 19.10
C ASP A 71 9.32 -4.83 17.64
N VAL A 72 10.13 -4.34 16.70
CA VAL A 72 9.71 -4.19 15.30
C VAL A 72 10.80 -4.72 14.37
N ARG A 73 10.39 -5.43 13.32
CA ARG A 73 11.25 -5.79 12.18
C ARG A 73 10.50 -5.47 10.90
N TRP A 74 11.18 -4.90 9.91
CA TRP A 74 10.50 -4.34 8.73
C TRP A 74 11.09 -4.76 7.40
N ALA A 75 10.22 -4.95 6.42
CA ALA A 75 10.54 -5.10 5.01
C ALA A 75 9.57 -4.25 4.18
N SER A 76 10.00 -3.91 2.96
CA SER A 76 9.11 -3.26 2.00
C SER A 76 8.11 -4.27 1.43
N CYS A 77 6.91 -3.83 1.03
CA CYS A 77 5.94 -4.64 0.27
C CYS A 77 6.06 -4.45 -1.26
N ASN A 78 7.05 -3.69 -1.72
CA ASN A 78 7.31 -3.51 -3.15
C ASN A 78 8.77 -3.16 -3.45
N ILE A 79 9.33 -3.84 -4.44
CA ILE A 79 10.75 -3.77 -4.83
C ILE A 79 11.25 -2.38 -5.26
N PHE A 80 10.37 -1.46 -5.67
CA PHE A 80 10.76 -0.11 -6.12
C PHE A 80 10.33 1.03 -5.19
N SER A 81 9.61 0.71 -4.11
CA SER A 81 8.97 1.71 -3.26
C SER A 81 9.85 2.22 -2.12
N THR A 82 10.93 1.51 -1.80
CA THR A 82 11.84 1.88 -0.72
C THR A 82 12.48 3.24 -0.98
N GLN A 83 12.55 4.06 0.06
CA GLN A 83 13.42 5.23 0.13
C GLN A 83 14.66 4.85 0.93
N ASP A 84 15.79 4.67 0.24
CA ASP A 84 17.01 4.10 0.84
C ASP A 84 17.51 4.89 2.07
N HIS A 85 17.32 6.22 2.07
CA HIS A 85 17.67 7.08 3.20
C HIS A 85 16.73 6.92 4.40
N ALA A 86 15.44 6.61 4.17
CA ALA A 86 14.50 6.27 5.24
C ALA A 86 14.86 4.93 5.89
N ALA A 87 15.14 3.91 5.06
CA ALA A 87 15.59 2.60 5.52
C ALA A 87 16.88 2.71 6.36
N ALA A 88 17.85 3.50 5.89
CA ALA A 88 19.09 3.76 6.61
C ALA A 88 18.87 4.43 7.97
N ALA A 89 17.98 5.44 8.05
CA ALA A 89 17.69 6.14 9.31
C ALA A 89 17.05 5.22 10.37
N ILE A 90 16.14 4.34 9.95
CA ILE A 90 15.52 3.36 10.87
C ILE A 90 16.51 2.29 11.30
N ALA A 91 17.35 1.79 10.38
CA ALA A 91 18.40 0.82 10.69
C ALA A 91 19.45 1.41 11.65
N GLU A 92 19.88 2.66 11.46
CA GLU A 92 20.79 3.35 12.38
C GLU A 92 20.16 3.57 13.75
N GLY A 93 18.83 3.81 13.80
CA GLY A 93 18.04 3.87 15.04
C GLY A 93 17.94 2.53 15.80
N GLY A 94 18.43 1.43 15.22
CA GLY A 94 18.51 0.11 15.85
C GLY A 94 17.34 -0.81 15.55
N THR A 95 16.38 -0.40 14.71
CA THR A 95 15.28 -1.27 14.26
C THR A 95 15.73 -2.06 13.02
N PRO A 96 15.64 -3.41 13.01
CA PRO A 96 15.97 -4.23 11.84
C PRO A 96 15.09 -3.89 10.62
N VAL A 97 15.75 -3.52 9.51
CA VAL A 97 15.10 -3.21 8.22
C VAL A 97 15.78 -4.02 7.12
N PHE A 98 14.97 -4.61 6.25
CA PHE A 98 15.38 -5.39 5.08
C PHE A 98 14.66 -4.83 3.86
N ALA A 99 15.23 -3.79 3.25
CA ALA A 99 14.61 -3.08 2.15
C ALA A 99 15.64 -2.26 1.37
N ILE A 100 15.66 -2.44 0.04
CA ILE A 100 16.50 -1.71 -0.91
C ILE A 100 15.66 -1.32 -2.12
N LYS A 101 15.77 -0.07 -2.58
CA LYS A 101 15.12 0.31 -3.85
C LYS A 101 15.80 -0.41 -5.02
N GLY A 102 15.02 -1.21 -5.74
CA GLY A 102 15.49 -2.02 -6.86
C GLY A 102 15.98 -3.42 -6.47
N GLU A 103 15.59 -3.92 -5.28
CA GLU A 103 15.87 -5.30 -4.87
C GLU A 103 15.24 -6.32 -5.84
N SER A 104 15.84 -7.51 -5.97
CA SER A 104 15.29 -8.59 -6.79
C SER A 104 14.07 -9.24 -6.12
N LEU A 105 13.29 -10.02 -6.87
CA LEU A 105 12.17 -10.79 -6.30
C LEU A 105 12.65 -11.86 -5.30
N GLU A 106 13.84 -12.43 -5.49
CA GLU A 106 14.44 -13.35 -4.52
C GLU A 106 14.85 -12.64 -3.23
N GLU A 107 15.41 -11.43 -3.34
CA GLU A 107 15.74 -10.59 -2.19
C GLU A 107 14.47 -10.18 -1.44
N TYR A 108 13.44 -9.72 -2.16
CA TYR A 108 12.14 -9.36 -1.61
C TYR A 108 11.56 -10.45 -0.69
N TRP A 109 11.49 -11.69 -1.17
CA TRP A 109 10.96 -12.80 -0.35
C TRP A 109 11.93 -13.25 0.75
N ASP A 110 13.26 -13.13 0.57
CA ASP A 110 14.22 -13.32 1.67
C ASP A 110 14.01 -12.26 2.78
N TYR A 111 13.69 -11.02 2.40
CA TYR A 111 13.42 -9.92 3.34
C TYR A 111 12.09 -10.12 4.07
N ALA A 112 11.04 -10.53 3.35
CA ALA A 112 9.74 -10.91 3.93
C ALA A 112 9.85 -12.09 4.91
N ASP A 113 10.82 -12.98 4.74
CA ASP A 113 11.12 -14.04 5.73
C ASP A 113 11.85 -13.48 6.97
N ARG A 114 12.78 -12.53 6.80
CA ARG A 114 13.60 -11.96 7.89
C ARG A 114 12.82 -11.15 8.91
N ILE A 115 11.69 -10.56 8.54
CA ILE A 115 10.85 -9.81 9.48
C ILE A 115 10.23 -10.70 10.57
N PHE A 116 10.20 -12.02 10.37
CA PHE A 116 9.71 -12.97 11.36
C PHE A 116 10.83 -13.51 12.29
N GLN A 117 12.09 -13.20 12.01
CA GLN A 117 13.25 -13.75 12.74
C GLN A 117 13.58 -12.95 14.01
N PHE A 118 12.63 -12.90 14.95
CA PHE A 118 12.86 -12.30 16.28
C PHE A 118 13.71 -13.23 17.17
N PRO A 119 14.58 -12.68 18.05
CA PRO A 119 15.38 -13.48 19.01
C PRO A 119 14.53 -14.39 19.91
N GLU A 120 13.29 -14.00 20.21
CA GLU A 120 12.32 -14.75 21.01
C GLU A 120 11.66 -15.90 20.24
N GLY A 121 12.01 -16.08 18.96
CA GLY A 121 11.61 -17.23 18.14
C GLY A 121 10.41 -17.01 17.22
N GLY A 122 9.98 -15.76 17.00
CA GLY A 122 8.94 -15.41 16.04
C GLY A 122 8.21 -14.10 16.32
N ALA A 123 7.56 -13.53 15.31
CA ALA A 123 6.64 -12.40 15.46
C ALA A 123 5.36 -12.82 16.19
N ASN A 124 4.61 -11.89 16.77
CA ASN A 124 3.28 -12.14 17.33
C ASN A 124 2.19 -11.21 16.80
N MET A 125 2.56 -10.24 15.96
CA MET A 125 1.67 -9.30 15.28
C MET A 125 2.19 -9.10 13.86
N ILE A 126 1.27 -8.89 12.91
CA ILE A 126 1.61 -8.49 11.53
C ILE A 126 1.00 -7.12 11.27
N LEU A 127 1.78 -6.24 10.63
CA LEU A 127 1.28 -5.03 9.98
C LEU A 127 1.59 -5.17 8.49
N ASP A 128 0.55 -5.25 7.66
CA ASP A 128 0.65 -5.68 6.27
C ASP A 128 0.06 -4.63 5.32
N ASP A 129 0.66 -4.53 4.14
CA ASP A 129 0.21 -3.75 3.00
C ASP A 129 0.33 -4.65 1.77
N GLY A 130 -0.82 -5.16 1.31
CA GLY A 130 -0.93 -6.09 0.19
C GLY A 130 -1.13 -7.55 0.59
N GLY A 131 -0.86 -7.87 1.85
CA GLY A 131 -1.10 -9.19 2.43
C GLY A 131 0.01 -10.21 2.17
N ASP A 132 1.21 -9.77 1.76
CA ASP A 132 2.31 -10.67 1.40
C ASP A 132 2.96 -11.34 2.61
N ALA A 133 3.11 -10.63 3.73
CA ALA A 133 3.60 -11.23 4.97
C ALA A 133 2.63 -12.28 5.51
N THR A 134 1.33 -11.96 5.46
CA THR A 134 0.25 -12.88 5.83
C THR A 134 0.21 -14.10 4.89
N LEU A 135 0.31 -13.87 3.58
CA LEU A 135 0.34 -14.91 2.57
C LEU A 135 1.52 -15.86 2.79
N TYR A 136 2.72 -15.32 3.03
CA TYR A 136 3.94 -16.08 3.26
C TYR A 136 3.78 -17.08 4.42
N ILE A 137 3.28 -16.61 5.57
CA ILE A 137 3.07 -17.46 6.74
C ILE A 137 1.98 -18.51 6.51
N LEU A 138 0.82 -18.10 6.00
CA LEU A 138 -0.32 -19.00 5.87
C LEU A 138 -0.15 -20.01 4.74
N MET A 139 0.47 -19.63 3.63
CA MET A 139 0.80 -20.56 2.54
C MET A 139 1.86 -21.56 2.99
N GLY A 140 2.95 -21.09 3.59
CA GLY A 140 4.02 -21.96 4.08
C GLY A 140 3.50 -22.97 5.12
N ALA A 141 2.63 -22.56 6.04
CA ALA A 141 2.06 -23.45 7.05
C ALA A 141 1.20 -24.56 6.42
N ARG A 142 0.39 -24.23 5.42
CA ARG A 142 -0.44 -25.22 4.69
C ARG A 142 0.41 -26.22 3.91
N VAL A 143 1.51 -25.76 3.30
CA VAL A 143 2.47 -26.63 2.63
C VAL A 143 3.15 -27.56 3.64
N GLU A 144 3.55 -27.06 4.81
CA GLU A 144 4.09 -27.89 5.92
C GLU A 144 3.07 -28.93 6.42
N GLU A 145 1.77 -28.63 6.34
CA GLU A 145 0.66 -29.53 6.72
C GLU A 145 0.23 -30.49 5.61
N GLY A 146 0.93 -30.50 4.48
CA GLY A 146 0.77 -31.49 3.42
C GLY A 146 0.10 -30.99 2.14
N GLU A 147 -0.31 -29.72 2.06
CA GLU A 147 -0.84 -29.11 0.82
C GLU A 147 0.31 -28.72 -0.14
N THR A 148 1.18 -29.67 -0.49
CA THR A 148 2.40 -29.42 -1.28
C THR A 148 2.14 -28.90 -2.69
N ASP A 149 0.94 -29.17 -3.23
CA ASP A 149 0.54 -28.73 -4.56
C ASP A 149 0.40 -27.20 -4.68
N LEU A 150 0.23 -26.48 -3.55
CA LEU A 150 0.10 -25.01 -3.54
C LEU A 150 1.31 -24.29 -4.14
N ILE A 151 2.49 -24.90 -4.07
CA ILE A 151 3.74 -24.32 -4.56
C ILE A 151 4.34 -25.11 -5.72
N ALA A 152 3.61 -26.09 -6.28
CA ALA A 152 4.14 -27.01 -7.28
C ALA A 152 4.35 -26.35 -8.65
N THR A 153 3.43 -25.47 -9.07
CA THR A 153 3.45 -24.85 -10.40
C THR A 153 3.31 -23.33 -10.27
N PRO A 154 4.43 -22.57 -10.32
CA PRO A 154 4.37 -21.11 -10.34
C PRO A 154 3.78 -20.62 -11.67
N THR A 155 2.96 -19.58 -11.58
CA THR A 155 2.27 -18.93 -12.70
C THR A 155 2.81 -17.54 -13.01
N SER A 156 3.71 -17.01 -12.17
CA SER A 156 4.41 -15.74 -12.35
C SER A 156 5.86 -15.84 -11.84
N GLU A 157 6.71 -14.89 -12.18
CA GLU A 157 8.07 -14.80 -11.64
C GLU A 157 8.09 -14.52 -10.14
N GLU A 158 7.10 -13.77 -9.65
CA GLU A 158 6.93 -13.54 -8.22
C GLU A 158 6.63 -14.84 -7.46
N GLU A 159 5.76 -15.70 -8.02
CA GLU A 159 5.50 -17.02 -7.46
C GLU A 159 6.72 -17.94 -7.53
N VAL A 160 7.55 -17.84 -8.59
CA VAL A 160 8.82 -18.59 -8.65
C VAL A 160 9.69 -18.26 -7.44
N ALA A 161 9.87 -16.97 -7.13
CA ALA A 161 10.68 -16.51 -6.01
C ALA A 161 10.05 -16.86 -4.64
N LEU A 162 8.74 -16.63 -4.47
CA LEU A 162 7.98 -16.99 -3.26
C LEU A 162 8.10 -18.48 -2.95
N PHE A 163 7.83 -19.33 -3.95
CA PHE A 163 7.82 -20.77 -3.76
C PHE A 163 9.23 -21.31 -3.48
N ALA A 164 10.26 -20.71 -4.09
CA ALA A 164 11.65 -21.02 -3.78
C ALA A 164 11.99 -20.66 -2.32
N GLN A 165 11.57 -19.49 -1.85
CA GLN A 165 11.79 -19.05 -0.47
C GLN A 165 11.05 -19.92 0.55
N ILE A 166 9.81 -20.32 0.29
CA ILE A 166 9.07 -21.27 1.16
C ILE A 166 9.84 -22.59 1.29
N ARG A 167 10.28 -23.18 0.16
CA ARG A 167 11.07 -24.42 0.18
C ARG A 167 12.37 -24.26 0.97
N LYS A 168 13.07 -23.14 0.77
CA LYS A 168 14.32 -22.82 1.48
C LYS A 168 14.08 -22.77 2.99
N ARG A 169 13.05 -22.04 3.47
CA ARG A 169 12.72 -21.96 4.89
C ARG A 169 12.33 -23.31 5.48
N MET A 170 11.48 -24.09 4.80
CA MET A 170 11.09 -25.43 5.25
C MET A 170 12.29 -26.38 5.38
N GLN A 171 13.25 -26.32 4.45
CA GLN A 171 14.48 -27.12 4.53
C GLN A 171 15.39 -26.69 5.68
N GLN A 172 15.51 -25.38 5.93
CA GLN A 172 16.34 -24.83 6.99
C GLN A 172 15.75 -25.04 8.39
N SER A 173 14.43 -25.00 8.53
CA SER A 173 13.74 -25.06 9.81
C SER A 173 12.36 -25.71 9.63
N PRO A 174 12.26 -27.05 9.56
CA PRO A 174 10.98 -27.74 9.39
C PRO A 174 10.00 -27.42 10.52
N GLY A 175 8.74 -27.12 10.17
CA GLY A 175 7.68 -26.77 11.14
C GLY A 175 7.69 -25.30 11.56
N TRP A 176 8.53 -24.47 10.95
CA TRP A 176 8.68 -23.06 11.29
C TRP A 176 7.42 -22.27 10.96
N PHE A 177 6.80 -22.50 9.81
CA PHE A 177 5.62 -21.74 9.39
C PHE A 177 4.42 -22.03 10.28
N VAL A 178 4.15 -23.31 10.57
CA VAL A 178 3.08 -23.72 11.50
C VAL A 178 3.30 -23.09 12.88
N LYS A 179 4.54 -23.14 13.40
CA LYS A 179 4.89 -22.53 14.68
C LYS A 179 4.65 -21.02 14.65
N GLN A 180 5.10 -20.32 13.61
CA GLN A 180 4.94 -18.88 13.46
C GLN A 180 3.46 -18.49 13.34
N ARG A 181 2.66 -19.22 12.56
CA ARG A 181 1.20 -19.02 12.44
C ARG A 181 0.51 -19.02 13.80
N HIS A 182 0.87 -19.95 14.68
CA HIS A 182 0.28 -20.03 16.03
C HIS A 182 0.75 -18.95 17.00
N MET A 183 1.83 -18.22 16.70
CA MET A 183 2.25 -17.07 17.51
C MET A 183 1.53 -15.77 17.15
N ILE A 184 1.03 -15.65 15.91
CA ILE A 184 0.36 -14.44 15.44
C ILE A 184 -0.98 -14.28 16.15
N LYS A 185 -1.15 -13.14 16.82
CA LYS A 185 -2.38 -12.75 17.51
C LYS A 185 -3.35 -11.96 16.63
N GLY A 186 -2.84 -11.34 15.56
CA GLY A 186 -3.67 -10.64 14.59
C GLY A 186 -2.85 -9.92 13.53
N VAL A 187 -3.55 -9.43 12.51
CA VAL A 187 -3.00 -8.62 11.42
C VAL A 187 -3.82 -7.35 11.21
N SER A 188 -3.16 -6.23 10.92
CA SER A 188 -3.81 -5.05 10.37
C SER A 188 -3.37 -4.85 8.93
N GLU A 189 -4.32 -4.73 8.00
CA GLU A 189 -4.07 -4.68 6.56
C GLU A 189 -4.56 -3.36 5.95
N GLU A 190 -3.67 -2.70 5.21
CA GLU A 190 -3.89 -1.34 4.72
C GLU A 190 -4.63 -1.25 3.38
N THR A 191 -4.53 -2.26 2.52
CA THR A 191 -4.92 -2.10 1.11
C THR A 191 -6.13 -2.92 0.73
N THR A 192 -6.88 -2.43 -0.26
CA THR A 192 -8.01 -3.14 -0.87
C THR A 192 -7.64 -4.57 -1.29
N THR A 193 -6.43 -4.74 -1.84
CA THR A 193 -5.95 -6.03 -2.35
C THR A 193 -5.65 -7.02 -1.23
N GLY A 194 -4.93 -6.61 -0.20
CA GLY A 194 -4.68 -7.45 0.97
C GLY A 194 -5.97 -7.76 1.73
N VAL A 195 -6.86 -6.78 1.87
CA VAL A 195 -8.20 -6.98 2.49
C VAL A 195 -9.00 -8.03 1.73
N HIS A 196 -9.00 -8.00 0.40
CA HIS A 196 -9.68 -9.01 -0.41
C HIS A 196 -9.06 -10.41 -0.24
N ARG A 197 -7.74 -10.52 -0.06
CA ARG A 197 -7.07 -11.78 0.31
C ARG A 197 -7.55 -12.28 1.67
N LEU A 198 -7.65 -11.39 2.68
CA LEU A 198 -8.14 -11.73 4.01
C LEU A 198 -9.61 -12.22 4.00
N TYR A 199 -10.50 -11.53 3.28
CA TYR A 199 -11.89 -11.99 3.14
C TYR A 199 -11.99 -13.37 2.48
N LYS A 200 -11.21 -13.63 1.42
CA LYS A 200 -11.13 -14.95 0.80
C LYS A 200 -10.61 -16.04 1.74
N MET A 201 -9.65 -15.70 2.60
CA MET A 201 -9.15 -16.63 3.63
C MET A 201 -10.23 -16.90 4.68
N MET A 202 -10.95 -15.88 5.12
CA MET A 202 -12.05 -16.00 6.07
C MET A 202 -13.20 -16.86 5.52
N GLU A 203 -13.64 -16.61 4.28
CA GLU A 203 -14.70 -17.39 3.61
C GLU A 203 -14.34 -18.88 3.46
N LYS A 204 -13.05 -19.18 3.27
CA LYS A 204 -12.52 -20.55 3.17
C LYS A 204 -12.21 -21.18 4.54
N GLY A 205 -12.36 -20.45 5.64
CA GLY A 205 -11.98 -20.93 6.99
C GLY A 205 -10.48 -21.08 7.20
N HIS A 206 -9.65 -20.38 6.41
CA HIS A 206 -8.20 -20.43 6.45
C HIS A 206 -7.56 -19.27 7.24
N LEU A 207 -8.35 -18.31 7.73
CA LEU A 207 -7.88 -17.20 8.56
C LEU A 207 -7.81 -17.65 10.03
N PRO A 208 -6.61 -17.78 10.65
CA PRO A 208 -6.48 -18.41 11.97
C PRO A 208 -6.37 -17.41 13.14
N PHE A 209 -6.45 -16.10 12.86
CA PHE A 209 -6.36 -15.00 13.83
C PHE A 209 -7.25 -13.83 13.36
N PRO A 210 -7.67 -12.91 14.25
CA PRO A 210 -8.42 -11.71 13.87
C PRO A 210 -7.62 -10.82 12.93
N ALA A 211 -8.33 -10.18 11.99
CA ALA A 211 -7.76 -9.20 11.08
C ALA A 211 -8.54 -7.88 11.15
N ILE A 212 -7.82 -6.75 11.15
CA ILE A 212 -8.43 -5.42 10.99
C ILE A 212 -8.16 -4.92 9.57
N ASN A 213 -9.25 -4.75 8.83
CA ASN A 213 -9.31 -4.02 7.57
C ASN A 213 -9.18 -2.52 7.87
N VAL A 214 -7.95 -2.01 7.74
CA VAL A 214 -7.66 -0.58 7.89
C VAL A 214 -8.09 0.18 6.64
N ASN A 215 -8.01 -0.45 5.46
CA ASN A 215 -8.36 0.14 4.17
C ASN A 215 -9.75 0.81 4.18
N ASP A 216 -10.75 0.13 4.73
CA ASP A 216 -12.15 0.57 4.68
C ASP A 216 -12.54 1.52 5.81
N SER A 217 -11.58 1.94 6.64
CA SER A 217 -11.76 3.14 7.45
C SER A 217 -11.97 4.34 6.51
N VAL A 218 -12.90 5.24 6.84
CA VAL A 218 -13.23 6.39 5.99
C VAL A 218 -12.02 7.31 5.87
N THR A 219 -11.34 7.55 7.00
CA THR A 219 -10.09 8.33 7.05
C THR A 219 -8.90 7.69 6.35
N LYS A 220 -9.04 6.42 5.92
CA LYS A 220 -8.10 5.76 5.01
C LYS A 220 -8.62 5.86 3.58
N SER A 221 -9.61 5.05 3.21
CA SER A 221 -10.10 4.93 1.82
C SER A 221 -10.46 6.27 1.16
N LYS A 222 -11.17 7.17 1.85
CA LYS A 222 -11.61 8.46 1.27
C LYS A 222 -10.54 9.54 1.30
N PHE A 223 -9.39 9.28 1.91
CA PHE A 223 -8.29 10.22 2.00
C PHE A 223 -7.05 9.74 1.27
N ASP A 224 -6.49 8.62 1.69
CA ASP A 224 -5.30 8.01 1.12
C ASP A 224 -5.49 7.67 -0.37
N ASN A 225 -6.42 6.76 -0.65
CA ASN A 225 -6.64 6.27 -2.02
C ASN A 225 -7.05 7.41 -2.96
N LYS A 226 -7.75 8.44 -2.46
CA LYS A 226 -8.25 9.55 -3.28
C LYS A 226 -7.28 10.75 -3.33
N TYR A 227 -7.02 11.39 -2.20
CA TYR A 227 -6.18 12.59 -2.15
C TYR A 227 -4.69 12.25 -2.27
N GLY A 228 -4.24 11.12 -1.72
CA GLY A 228 -2.86 10.67 -1.90
C GLY A 228 -2.53 10.44 -3.37
N CYS A 229 -3.35 9.67 -4.08
CA CYS A 229 -3.17 9.47 -5.52
C CYS A 229 -3.34 10.75 -6.33
N LYS A 230 -4.21 11.68 -5.88
CA LYS A 230 -4.37 13.00 -6.51
C LYS A 230 -3.05 13.79 -6.48
N GLU A 231 -2.31 13.73 -5.38
CA GLU A 231 -1.02 14.43 -5.25
C GLU A 231 0.12 13.67 -5.95
N SER A 232 0.15 12.34 -5.83
CA SER A 232 1.34 11.56 -6.20
C SER A 232 1.36 11.03 -7.64
N LEU A 233 0.21 10.88 -8.30
CA LEU A 233 0.16 10.29 -9.66
C LEU A 233 0.94 11.14 -10.67
N VAL A 234 0.56 12.41 -10.80
CA VAL A 234 1.21 13.33 -11.74
C VAL A 234 2.67 13.59 -11.34
N ASP A 235 3.00 13.57 -10.04
CA ASP A 235 4.38 13.63 -9.57
C ASP A 235 5.23 12.48 -10.15
N GLY A 236 4.76 11.23 -10.00
CA GLY A 236 5.41 10.06 -10.57
C GLY A 236 5.62 10.14 -12.08
N ILE A 237 4.58 10.52 -12.83
CA ILE A 237 4.69 10.66 -14.30
C ILE A 237 5.66 11.78 -14.68
N ARG A 238 5.66 12.91 -13.96
CA ARG A 238 6.56 14.04 -14.22
C ARG A 238 8.00 13.68 -13.94
N ARG A 239 8.32 13.12 -12.77
CA ARG A 239 9.70 12.69 -12.46
C ARG A 239 10.21 11.64 -13.43
N ALA A 240 9.33 10.77 -13.91
CA ALA A 240 9.67 9.77 -14.91
C ALA A 240 9.96 10.39 -16.29
N THR A 241 9.12 11.28 -16.79
CA THR A 241 9.07 11.62 -18.22
C THR A 241 9.22 13.10 -18.56
N ASP A 242 9.12 13.99 -17.57
CA ASP A 242 9.05 15.44 -17.73
C ASP A 242 8.00 15.90 -18.75
N THR A 243 7.00 15.05 -19.03
CA THR A 243 6.04 15.28 -20.10
C THR A 243 5.12 16.46 -19.79
N MET A 244 4.79 17.24 -20.82
CA MET A 244 3.76 18.27 -20.72
C MET A 244 2.38 17.61 -20.61
N MET A 245 1.68 17.86 -19.50
CA MET A 245 0.32 17.34 -19.25
C MET A 245 -0.75 18.11 -20.01
N ALA A 246 -0.61 19.45 -20.09
CA ALA A 246 -1.65 20.28 -20.68
C ALA A 246 -1.86 19.97 -22.17
N GLY A 247 -3.11 19.75 -22.55
CA GLY A 247 -3.51 19.41 -23.91
C GLY A 247 -3.38 17.92 -24.29
N LYS A 248 -2.72 17.09 -23.47
CA LYS A 248 -2.67 15.64 -23.67
C LYS A 248 -3.99 14.97 -23.33
N VAL A 249 -4.25 13.84 -23.96
CA VAL A 249 -5.34 12.93 -23.59
C VAL A 249 -4.78 11.85 -22.66
N ALA A 250 -5.34 11.77 -21.46
CA ALA A 250 -4.99 10.75 -20.48
C ALA A 250 -6.21 9.84 -20.22
N VAL A 251 -6.00 8.53 -20.27
CA VAL A 251 -7.02 7.52 -19.99
C VAL A 251 -6.76 6.92 -18.62
N VAL A 252 -7.76 6.99 -17.75
CA VAL A 252 -7.75 6.35 -16.42
C VAL A 252 -8.66 5.12 -16.48
N CYS A 253 -8.08 3.94 -16.31
CA CYS A 253 -8.82 2.69 -16.28
C CYS A 253 -9.25 2.37 -14.85
N GLY A 254 -10.56 2.43 -14.59
CA GLY A 254 -11.15 2.36 -13.25
C GLY A 254 -11.45 3.74 -12.66
N TYR A 255 -12.57 3.85 -11.95
CA TYR A 255 -13.05 5.07 -11.32
C TYR A 255 -13.51 4.82 -9.88
N GLY A 256 -12.84 3.91 -9.18
CA GLY A 256 -12.88 3.78 -7.72
C GLY A 256 -12.23 4.99 -7.01
N ASP A 257 -11.88 4.87 -5.73
CA ASP A 257 -11.27 5.99 -5.00
C ASP A 257 -9.92 6.43 -5.61
N VAL A 258 -9.07 5.47 -6.01
CA VAL A 258 -7.80 5.70 -6.74
C VAL A 258 -8.04 6.36 -8.10
N GLY A 259 -8.97 5.83 -8.90
CA GLY A 259 -9.33 6.39 -10.21
C GLY A 259 -9.86 7.82 -10.11
N LYS A 260 -10.70 8.12 -9.11
CA LYS A 260 -11.21 9.48 -8.82
C LYS A 260 -10.07 10.44 -8.47
N GLY A 261 -9.14 10.03 -7.61
CA GLY A 261 -7.94 10.81 -7.29
C GLY A 261 -7.07 11.08 -8.52
N SER A 262 -6.83 10.02 -9.29
CA SER A 262 -6.01 10.01 -10.50
C SER A 262 -6.55 10.94 -11.59
N ALA A 263 -7.85 10.85 -11.88
CA ALA A 263 -8.53 11.72 -12.83
C ALA A 263 -8.50 13.20 -12.38
N ALA A 264 -8.70 13.45 -11.09
CA ALA A 264 -8.59 14.80 -10.54
C ALA A 264 -7.16 15.37 -10.65
N SER A 265 -6.13 14.54 -10.45
CA SER A 265 -4.71 14.91 -10.62
C SER A 265 -4.43 15.34 -12.05
N LEU A 266 -4.75 14.47 -13.01
CA LEU A 266 -4.49 14.69 -14.44
C LEU A 266 -5.25 15.91 -14.98
N ARG A 267 -6.53 16.05 -14.63
CA ARG A 267 -7.34 17.23 -14.99
C ARG A 267 -6.77 18.51 -14.39
N GLY A 268 -6.36 18.48 -13.12
CA GLY A 268 -5.73 19.60 -12.44
C GLY A 268 -4.41 20.03 -13.09
N ALA A 269 -3.68 19.08 -13.69
CA ALA A 269 -2.47 19.35 -14.46
C ALA A 269 -2.72 19.79 -15.93
N GLY A 270 -3.98 19.90 -16.35
CA GLY A 270 -4.39 20.38 -17.68
C GLY A 270 -4.64 19.29 -18.73
N ALA A 271 -4.60 18.01 -18.36
CA ALA A 271 -4.90 16.92 -19.28
C ALA A 271 -6.41 16.82 -19.56
N ARG A 272 -6.76 16.37 -20.77
CA ARG A 272 -8.11 15.93 -21.13
C ARG A 272 -8.26 14.49 -20.69
N VAL A 273 -9.03 14.26 -19.63
CA VAL A 273 -9.15 12.93 -19.02
C VAL A 273 -10.34 12.18 -19.60
N LYS A 274 -10.09 10.92 -19.99
CA LYS A 274 -11.10 9.92 -20.30
C LYS A 274 -11.06 8.80 -19.27
N VAL A 275 -12.18 8.15 -19.04
CA VAL A 275 -12.32 7.09 -18.04
C VAL A 275 -12.85 5.82 -18.69
N THR A 276 -12.35 4.66 -18.28
CA THR A 276 -12.98 3.36 -18.57
C THR A 276 -13.50 2.78 -17.27
N GLU A 277 -14.69 2.17 -17.31
CA GLU A 277 -15.31 1.56 -16.13
C GLU A 277 -16.20 0.38 -16.52
N VAL A 278 -16.25 -0.61 -15.63
CA VAL A 278 -17.17 -1.75 -15.69
C VAL A 278 -18.36 -1.57 -14.76
N ASP A 279 -18.20 -0.79 -13.68
CA ASP A 279 -19.29 -0.50 -12.75
C ASP A 279 -20.12 0.70 -13.26
N PRO A 280 -21.44 0.53 -13.50
CA PRO A 280 -22.29 1.60 -14.02
C PRO A 280 -22.47 2.79 -13.07
N ILE A 281 -22.36 2.58 -11.75
CA ILE A 281 -22.41 3.66 -10.75
C ILE A 281 -21.13 4.49 -10.84
N CYS A 282 -19.97 3.85 -10.88
CA CYS A 282 -18.69 4.55 -11.03
C CYS A 282 -18.58 5.27 -12.39
N ALA A 283 -19.05 4.63 -13.47
CA ALA A 283 -19.12 5.25 -14.80
C ALA A 283 -20.03 6.49 -14.80
N LEU A 284 -21.22 6.40 -14.19
CA LEU A 284 -22.12 7.55 -14.07
C LEU A 284 -21.49 8.68 -13.23
N GLN A 285 -20.77 8.36 -12.16
CA GLN A 285 -20.00 9.36 -11.40
C GLN A 285 -18.95 10.06 -12.28
N ALA A 286 -18.16 9.31 -13.05
CA ALA A 286 -17.15 9.88 -13.95
C ALA A 286 -17.77 10.82 -15.00
N ALA A 287 -18.89 10.41 -15.61
CA ALA A 287 -19.63 11.24 -16.56
C ALA A 287 -20.16 12.53 -15.89
N MET A 288 -20.72 12.42 -14.69
CA MET A 288 -21.23 13.56 -13.92
C MET A 288 -20.12 14.52 -13.45
N ASP A 289 -18.90 14.01 -13.24
CA ASP A 289 -17.71 14.82 -12.96
C ASP A 289 -17.17 15.51 -14.24
N GLY A 290 -17.74 15.20 -15.41
CA GLY A 290 -17.41 15.81 -16.70
C GLY A 290 -16.30 15.08 -17.49
N PHE A 291 -16.04 13.82 -17.17
CA PHE A 291 -15.10 12.97 -17.92
C PHE A 291 -15.83 12.19 -19.00
N GLU A 292 -15.19 12.05 -20.17
CA GLU A 292 -15.71 11.18 -21.23
C GLU A 292 -15.48 9.72 -20.81
N VAL A 293 -16.57 8.95 -20.67
CA VAL A 293 -16.50 7.52 -20.38
C VAL A 293 -16.45 6.76 -21.71
N VAL A 294 -15.39 5.97 -21.90
CA VAL A 294 -15.08 5.29 -23.17
C VAL A 294 -14.74 3.83 -22.95
N VAL A 295 -14.76 3.07 -24.04
CA VAL A 295 -14.09 1.78 -24.12
C VAL A 295 -12.62 2.03 -24.47
N LEU A 296 -11.68 1.27 -23.87
CA LEU A 296 -10.24 1.53 -24.04
C LEU A 296 -9.82 1.45 -25.51
N GLU A 297 -10.34 0.44 -26.22
CA GLU A 297 -10.10 0.17 -27.63
C GLU A 297 -10.50 1.35 -28.55
N ASP A 298 -11.46 2.19 -28.16
CA ASP A 298 -11.90 3.35 -28.96
C ASP A 298 -10.88 4.50 -28.99
N VAL A 299 -9.94 4.52 -28.03
CA VAL A 299 -9.02 5.65 -27.81
C VAL A 299 -7.55 5.25 -27.78
N ILE A 300 -7.26 3.96 -27.95
CA ILE A 300 -5.92 3.39 -27.77
C ILE A 300 -4.86 4.00 -28.69
N ASN A 301 -5.25 4.36 -29.91
CA ASN A 301 -4.36 4.92 -30.94
C ASN A 301 -4.22 6.46 -30.89
N THR A 302 -5.00 7.15 -30.04
CA THR A 302 -5.02 8.63 -29.98
C THR A 302 -4.58 9.18 -28.64
N ALA A 303 -4.79 8.45 -27.54
CA ALA A 303 -4.40 8.90 -26.21
C ALA A 303 -2.87 8.91 -25.99
N ASP A 304 -2.42 9.77 -25.07
CA ASP A 304 -1.00 9.99 -24.76
C ASP A 304 -0.54 9.23 -23.51
N ILE A 305 -1.41 9.09 -22.52
CA ILE A 305 -1.10 8.57 -21.20
C ILE A 305 -2.18 7.55 -20.82
N PHE A 306 -1.77 6.38 -20.34
CA PHE A 306 -2.66 5.30 -19.90
C PHE A 306 -2.30 4.90 -18.48
N ILE A 307 -3.25 5.08 -17.55
CA ILE A 307 -3.07 4.78 -16.12
C ILE A 307 -4.09 3.76 -15.67
N THR A 308 -3.64 2.62 -15.17
CA THR A 308 -4.51 1.59 -14.57
C THR A 308 -4.69 1.82 -13.07
N THR A 309 -5.94 1.68 -12.58
CA THR A 309 -6.34 1.98 -11.19
C THR A 309 -7.37 0.98 -10.63
N THR A 310 -7.46 -0.22 -11.22
CA THR A 310 -8.60 -1.12 -11.06
C THR A 310 -8.46 -2.13 -9.91
N GLY A 311 -7.23 -2.48 -9.53
CA GLY A 311 -6.94 -3.64 -8.68
C GLY A 311 -7.29 -4.99 -9.35
N ASN A 312 -7.51 -4.99 -10.66
CA ASN A 312 -7.84 -6.18 -11.45
C ASN A 312 -6.59 -6.70 -12.19
N LYS A 313 -6.76 -7.44 -13.28
CA LYS A 313 -5.67 -7.94 -14.13
C LYS A 313 -6.02 -7.81 -15.60
N ASP A 314 -4.99 -7.83 -16.46
CA ASP A 314 -5.14 -7.86 -17.91
C ASP A 314 -6.00 -6.69 -18.47
N VAL A 315 -5.93 -5.53 -17.81
CA VAL A 315 -6.67 -4.31 -18.19
C VAL A 315 -6.04 -3.71 -19.44
N ILE A 316 -4.71 -3.59 -19.45
CA ILE A 316 -3.93 -3.23 -20.63
C ILE A 316 -3.21 -4.49 -21.13
N ARG A 317 -3.72 -5.04 -22.24
CA ARG A 317 -3.21 -6.25 -22.89
C ARG A 317 -2.19 -5.94 -23.98
N ILE A 318 -1.46 -6.95 -24.44
CA ILE A 318 -0.43 -6.77 -25.49
C ILE A 318 -0.99 -6.21 -26.79
N GLU A 319 -2.21 -6.59 -27.17
CA GLU A 319 -2.91 -6.04 -28.34
C GLU A 319 -3.16 -4.53 -28.21
N HIS A 320 -3.48 -4.04 -27.02
CA HIS A 320 -3.68 -2.61 -26.78
C HIS A 320 -2.35 -1.86 -26.97
N MET A 321 -1.28 -2.36 -26.36
CA MET A 321 0.03 -1.72 -26.40
C MET A 321 0.64 -1.67 -27.81
N ARG A 322 0.31 -2.63 -28.67
CA ARG A 322 0.72 -2.63 -30.09
C ARG A 322 0.05 -1.54 -30.92
N GLU A 323 -1.17 -1.14 -30.55
CA GLU A 323 -1.96 -0.12 -31.24
C GLU A 323 -1.75 1.29 -30.68
N MET A 324 -1.06 1.43 -29.55
CA MET A 324 -0.68 2.72 -29.01
C MET A 324 0.22 3.48 -29.98
N LYS A 325 0.05 4.80 -30.00
CA LYS A 325 0.91 5.70 -30.78
C LYS A 325 2.33 5.73 -30.23
N ASP A 326 3.29 6.13 -31.07
CA ASP A 326 4.68 6.32 -30.64
C ASP A 326 4.76 7.29 -29.45
N MET A 327 5.59 6.94 -28.47
CA MET A 327 5.83 7.63 -27.21
C MET A 327 4.62 7.71 -26.25
N ALA A 328 3.62 6.84 -26.41
CA ALA A 328 2.58 6.70 -25.39
C ALA A 328 3.19 6.28 -24.04
N ILE A 329 2.72 6.91 -22.96
CA ILE A 329 3.15 6.61 -21.59
C ILE A 329 2.16 5.64 -20.97
N VAL A 330 2.66 4.53 -20.43
CA VAL A 330 1.86 3.48 -19.78
C VAL A 330 2.35 3.34 -18.35
N GLY A 331 1.43 3.41 -17.40
CA GLY A 331 1.73 3.24 -15.98
C GLY A 331 0.57 2.63 -15.22
N ASN A 332 0.88 2.13 -14.04
CA ASN A 332 -0.07 1.56 -13.11
C ASN A 332 0.07 2.25 -11.74
N ILE A 333 -1.05 2.48 -11.07
CA ILE A 333 -1.07 2.94 -9.67
C ILE A 333 -2.04 2.08 -8.83
N GLY A 334 -2.54 0.97 -9.38
CA GLY A 334 -3.10 -0.12 -8.59
C GLY A 334 -2.02 -1.00 -7.98
N HIS A 335 -2.43 -1.98 -7.17
CA HIS A 335 -1.52 -2.61 -6.20
C HIS A 335 -0.48 -3.57 -6.82
N PHE A 336 -0.85 -4.38 -7.82
CA PHE A 336 0.07 -5.33 -8.47
C PHE A 336 0.36 -4.94 -9.92
N ASP A 337 1.45 -5.47 -10.47
CA ASP A 337 1.91 -5.21 -11.84
C ASP A 337 1.03 -5.82 -12.94
N ASN A 338 0.21 -6.79 -12.59
CA ASN A 338 -0.61 -7.57 -13.51
C ASN A 338 -1.86 -6.84 -14.08
N GLU A 339 -2.12 -5.59 -13.71
CA GLU A 339 -3.07 -4.75 -14.45
C GLU A 339 -2.61 -4.51 -15.90
N ILE A 340 -1.30 -4.55 -16.13
CA ILE A 340 -0.66 -4.46 -17.44
C ILE A 340 0.02 -5.79 -17.75
N GLN A 341 -0.13 -6.31 -18.98
CA GLN A 341 0.53 -7.55 -19.41
C GLN A 341 2.02 -7.35 -19.71
N VAL A 342 2.80 -6.92 -18.72
CA VAL A 342 4.25 -6.65 -18.86
C VAL A 342 5.04 -7.90 -19.25
N ALA A 343 4.64 -9.08 -18.74
CA ALA A 343 5.25 -10.35 -19.12
C ALA A 343 5.20 -10.60 -20.63
N SER A 344 4.14 -10.16 -21.31
CA SER A 344 3.97 -10.28 -22.77
C SER A 344 4.84 -9.30 -23.57
N LEU A 345 5.55 -8.38 -22.91
CA LEU A 345 6.48 -7.44 -23.53
C LEU A 345 7.93 -7.93 -23.49
N LYS A 346 8.27 -8.97 -22.72
CA LYS A 346 9.66 -9.43 -22.50
C LYS A 346 10.41 -9.86 -23.77
N ASN A 347 9.69 -10.28 -24.79
CA ASN A 347 10.23 -10.65 -26.09
C ASN A 347 10.41 -9.45 -27.05
N HIS A 348 10.05 -8.24 -26.64
CA HIS A 348 10.27 -7.02 -27.40
C HIS A 348 11.65 -6.43 -27.06
N LYS A 349 12.07 -5.41 -27.81
CA LYS A 349 13.31 -4.69 -27.52
C LYS A 349 13.04 -3.63 -26.45
N TRP A 350 13.71 -3.78 -25.31
CA TRP A 350 13.69 -2.83 -24.21
C TRP A 350 14.94 -1.96 -24.24
N THR A 351 14.75 -0.66 -24.08
CA THR A 351 15.83 0.31 -23.89
C THR A 351 15.57 1.01 -22.57
N ASN A 352 16.35 0.67 -21.54
CA ASN A 352 16.27 1.39 -20.27
C ASN A 352 16.71 2.84 -20.48
N ILE A 353 15.90 3.78 -20.03
CA ILE A 353 16.17 5.21 -20.13
C ILE A 353 16.84 5.71 -18.85
N LYS A 354 16.29 5.29 -17.71
CA LYS A 354 16.79 5.49 -16.34
C LYS A 354 16.06 4.53 -15.41
N ASP A 355 16.39 4.56 -14.13
CA ASP A 355 15.70 3.80 -13.09
C ASP A 355 14.17 3.95 -13.20
N GLN A 356 13.49 2.81 -13.32
CA GLN A 356 12.03 2.69 -13.44
C GLN A 356 11.40 3.37 -14.67
N VAL A 357 12.18 3.64 -15.73
CA VAL A 357 11.65 4.17 -17.00
C VAL A 357 12.26 3.41 -18.17
N ASP A 358 11.42 2.65 -18.86
CA ASP A 358 11.82 1.81 -19.98
C ASP A 358 11.08 2.17 -21.25
N MET A 359 11.80 2.20 -22.36
CA MET A 359 11.22 2.37 -23.68
C MET A 359 11.14 1.01 -24.39
N ILE A 360 9.96 0.64 -24.86
CA ILE A 360 9.70 -0.68 -25.47
C ILE A 360 9.30 -0.48 -26.92
N GLU A 361 10.03 -1.12 -27.85
CA GLU A 361 9.80 -1.03 -29.30
C GLU A 361 8.83 -2.11 -29.77
N MET A 362 7.72 -1.70 -30.37
CA MET A 362 6.69 -2.56 -30.95
C MET A 362 7.08 -3.02 -32.36
N PRO A 363 6.53 -4.14 -32.87
CA PRO A 363 6.81 -4.60 -34.23
C PRO A 363 6.43 -3.60 -35.33
N SER A 364 5.51 -2.66 -35.04
CA SER A 364 5.14 -1.57 -35.93
C SER A 364 6.21 -0.46 -36.05
N GLY A 365 7.21 -0.47 -35.17
CA GLY A 365 8.20 0.61 -35.00
C GLY A 365 7.79 1.68 -34.00
N ASN A 366 6.51 1.71 -33.56
CA ASN A 366 6.09 2.57 -32.46
C ASN A 366 6.77 2.14 -31.16
N ARG A 367 7.05 3.10 -30.29
CA ARG A 367 7.62 2.86 -28.96
C ARG A 367 6.63 3.28 -27.89
N ILE A 368 6.61 2.59 -26.78
CA ILE A 368 5.92 3.04 -25.56
C ILE A 368 6.93 3.33 -24.45
N ILE A 369 6.57 4.21 -23.53
CA ILE A 369 7.31 4.44 -22.28
C ILE A 369 6.55 3.73 -21.17
N LEU A 370 7.14 2.68 -20.61
CA LEU A 370 6.60 1.95 -19.47
C LEU A 370 7.21 2.48 -18.18
N LEU A 371 6.35 2.75 -17.20
CA LEU A 371 6.74 3.26 -15.89
C LEU A 371 6.79 2.14 -14.85
N SER A 372 7.88 2.09 -14.09
CA SER A 372 8.10 1.16 -12.97
C SER A 372 7.84 -0.31 -13.32
N GLU A 373 8.09 -0.72 -14.57
CA GLU A 373 7.80 -2.06 -15.08
C GLU A 373 6.35 -2.51 -14.79
N GLY A 374 5.40 -1.57 -14.79
CA GLY A 374 3.99 -1.85 -14.48
C GLY A 374 3.65 -1.90 -12.99
N ARG A 375 4.59 -1.73 -12.06
CA ARG A 375 4.32 -1.56 -10.61
C ARG A 375 3.82 -0.14 -10.30
N LEU A 376 3.50 0.13 -9.03
CA LEU A 376 2.99 1.43 -8.55
C LEU A 376 3.93 2.58 -8.92
N LEU A 377 3.55 3.36 -9.93
CA LEU A 377 4.39 4.42 -10.50
C LEU A 377 4.60 5.59 -9.53
N ASN A 378 3.65 5.86 -8.63
CA ASN A 378 3.77 6.97 -7.68
C ASN A 378 4.85 6.71 -6.63
N LEU A 379 5.10 5.44 -6.29
CA LEU A 379 6.16 5.02 -5.37
C LEU A 379 7.46 4.68 -6.12
N GLY A 380 7.34 3.99 -7.26
CA GLY A 380 8.49 3.60 -8.07
C GLY A 380 9.18 4.79 -8.72
N ASN A 381 8.43 5.69 -9.37
CA ASN A 381 8.99 6.87 -10.05
C ASN A 381 9.03 8.14 -9.18
N ALA A 382 8.38 8.14 -8.01
CA ALA A 382 8.43 9.26 -7.07
C ALA A 382 8.59 8.77 -5.61
N THR A 383 7.77 9.28 -4.69
CA THR A 383 7.92 9.07 -3.24
C THR A 383 6.61 8.66 -2.57
N GLY A 384 5.63 8.21 -3.35
CA GLY A 384 4.30 7.86 -2.85
C GLY A 384 3.52 9.07 -2.38
N HIS A 385 2.59 8.82 -1.47
CA HIS A 385 1.70 9.84 -0.95
C HIS A 385 2.40 10.77 0.06
N PRO A 386 2.04 12.07 0.13
CA PRO A 386 2.62 12.99 1.11
C PRO A 386 2.38 12.58 2.56
N SER A 387 3.27 13.02 3.46
CA SER A 387 3.23 12.67 4.88
C SER A 387 1.88 12.95 5.57
N PHE A 388 1.22 14.06 5.26
CA PHE A 388 -0.06 14.41 5.88
C PHE A 388 -1.17 13.40 5.61
N VAL A 389 -1.28 12.88 4.38
CA VAL A 389 -2.32 11.89 4.08
C VAL A 389 -1.95 10.53 4.66
N MET A 390 -0.67 10.14 4.62
CA MET A 390 -0.21 8.90 5.24
C MET A 390 -0.34 8.91 6.76
N SER A 391 -0.30 10.08 7.39
CA SER A 391 -0.60 10.23 8.82
C SER A 391 -1.98 9.71 9.16
N ALA A 392 -3.00 9.92 8.30
CA ALA A 392 -4.34 9.41 8.56
C ALA A 392 -4.38 7.88 8.49
N SER A 393 -3.80 7.27 7.46
CA SER A 393 -3.71 5.82 7.31
C SER A 393 -2.93 5.17 8.45
N PHE A 394 -1.76 5.71 8.78
CA PHE A 394 -0.89 5.14 9.80
C PHE A 394 -1.40 5.37 11.22
N THR A 395 -2.18 6.42 11.46
CA THR A 395 -2.91 6.56 12.74
C THR A 395 -3.94 5.43 12.88
N ASN A 396 -4.64 5.06 11.80
CA ASN A 396 -5.52 3.88 11.83
C ASN A 396 -4.73 2.59 12.07
N GLN A 397 -3.57 2.40 11.43
CA GLN A 397 -2.70 1.24 11.68
C GLN A 397 -2.28 1.11 13.14
N VAL A 398 -1.81 2.19 13.76
CA VAL A 398 -1.39 2.16 15.18
C VAL A 398 -2.58 1.83 16.08
N LEU A 399 -3.76 2.41 15.83
CA LEU A 399 -4.97 2.09 16.61
C LEU A 399 -5.40 0.63 16.43
N ALA A 400 -5.30 0.09 15.21
CA ALA A 400 -5.58 -1.32 14.92
C ALA A 400 -4.61 -2.26 15.66
N GLN A 401 -3.32 -1.94 15.65
CA GLN A 401 -2.29 -2.70 16.37
C GLN A 401 -2.55 -2.68 17.89
N ILE A 402 -2.88 -1.52 18.45
CA ILE A 402 -3.23 -1.40 19.88
C ILE A 402 -4.45 -2.26 20.22
N GLU A 403 -5.51 -2.20 19.40
CA GLU A 403 -6.75 -2.93 19.65
C GLU A 403 -6.53 -4.45 19.60
N LEU A 404 -5.88 -4.95 18.55
CA LEU A 404 -5.56 -6.38 18.40
C LEU A 404 -4.63 -6.88 19.51
N TRP A 405 -3.62 -6.09 19.89
CA TRP A 405 -2.65 -6.50 20.90
C TRP A 405 -3.24 -6.52 22.32
N THR A 406 -4.02 -5.48 22.67
CA THR A 406 -4.51 -5.30 24.04
C THR A 406 -5.87 -5.97 24.29
N LYS A 407 -6.64 -6.23 23.24
CA LYS A 407 -8.01 -6.78 23.33
C LYS A 407 -8.29 -7.86 22.29
N GLY A 408 -7.28 -8.49 21.71
CA GLY A 408 -7.45 -9.54 20.68
C GLY A 408 -8.40 -10.67 21.10
N ASP A 409 -8.45 -11.03 22.39
CA ASP A 409 -9.36 -12.06 22.92
C ASP A 409 -10.86 -11.71 22.78
N ALA A 410 -11.19 -10.43 22.51
CA ALA A 410 -12.55 -9.98 22.23
C ALA A 410 -12.97 -10.21 20.76
N TYR A 411 -12.03 -10.59 19.89
CA TYR A 411 -12.25 -10.76 18.45
C TYR A 411 -12.23 -12.24 18.07
N ARG A 412 -13.07 -12.61 17.11
CA ARG A 412 -13.01 -13.91 16.44
C ARG A 412 -12.02 -13.85 15.29
N ASN A 413 -11.74 -15.00 14.69
CA ASN A 413 -10.92 -15.11 13.47
C ASN A 413 -11.70 -14.66 12.22
N GLU A 414 -12.07 -13.38 12.22
CA GLU A 414 -12.86 -12.70 11.21
C GLU A 414 -12.17 -11.38 10.82
N VAL A 415 -12.63 -10.76 9.74
CA VAL A 415 -12.14 -9.46 9.28
C VAL A 415 -13.07 -8.35 9.81
N TYR A 416 -12.51 -7.44 10.61
CA TYR A 416 -13.21 -6.31 11.23
C TYR A 416 -12.78 -4.99 10.62
N VAL A 417 -13.63 -3.96 10.70
CA VAL A 417 -13.24 -2.57 10.42
C VAL A 417 -13.10 -1.83 11.76
N LEU A 418 -12.25 -0.81 11.82
CA LEU A 418 -12.13 0.02 13.02
C LEU A 418 -13.50 0.64 13.40
N PRO A 419 -13.85 0.66 14.70
CA PRO A 419 -15.05 1.33 15.16
C PRO A 419 -15.13 2.79 14.70
N LYS A 420 -16.33 3.26 14.31
CA LYS A 420 -16.54 4.60 13.74
C LYS A 420 -16.03 5.74 14.62
N HIS A 421 -16.08 5.62 15.94
CA HIS A 421 -15.55 6.65 16.84
C HIS A 421 -14.02 6.79 16.76
N LEU A 422 -13.28 5.72 16.43
CA LEU A 422 -11.84 5.77 16.17
C LEU A 422 -11.56 6.44 14.83
N ASP A 423 -12.35 6.15 13.80
CA ASP A 423 -12.28 6.81 12.50
C ASP A 423 -12.51 8.34 12.64
N GLU A 424 -13.51 8.76 13.41
CA GLU A 424 -13.75 10.16 13.76
C GLU A 424 -12.62 10.76 14.62
N LYS A 425 -12.02 9.97 15.52
CA LYS A 425 -10.83 10.39 16.28
C LYS A 425 -9.66 10.67 15.34
N VAL A 426 -9.38 9.78 14.39
CA VAL A 426 -8.33 9.98 13.38
C VAL A 426 -8.56 11.30 12.64
N ALA A 427 -9.77 11.54 12.11
CA ALA A 427 -10.07 12.79 11.42
C ALA A 427 -9.81 14.01 12.32
N ARG A 428 -10.29 13.96 13.57
CA ARG A 428 -10.15 15.05 14.55
C ARG A 428 -8.69 15.39 14.86
N LEU A 429 -7.82 14.39 14.97
CA LEU A 429 -6.39 14.59 15.23
C LEU A 429 -5.66 15.36 14.12
N HIS A 430 -6.24 15.46 12.92
CA HIS A 430 -5.61 16.14 11.78
C HIS A 430 -6.14 17.56 11.55
N LEU A 431 -7.30 17.93 12.11
CA LEU A 431 -7.98 19.19 11.78
C LEU A 431 -7.18 20.44 12.18
N ASP A 432 -6.58 20.45 13.37
CA ASP A 432 -5.86 21.61 13.88
C ASP A 432 -4.65 21.98 13.01
N ARG A 433 -3.96 20.97 12.44
CA ARG A 433 -2.77 21.18 11.59
C ARG A 433 -3.07 21.99 10.34
N ILE A 434 -4.29 21.89 9.82
CA ILE A 434 -4.78 22.60 8.62
C ILE A 434 -5.74 23.75 8.97
N GLY A 435 -5.84 24.13 10.25
CA GLY A 435 -6.62 25.27 10.71
C GLY A 435 -8.14 25.08 10.63
N VAL A 436 -8.63 23.85 10.56
CA VAL A 436 -10.07 23.55 10.53
C VAL A 436 -10.64 23.56 11.94
N LYS A 437 -11.63 24.41 12.19
CA LYS A 437 -12.34 24.50 13.47
C LYS A 437 -13.64 23.73 13.42
N LEU A 438 -13.79 22.74 14.30
CA LEU A 438 -15.01 21.93 14.36
C LEU A 438 -16.10 22.62 15.18
N THR A 439 -17.32 22.68 14.64
CA THR A 439 -18.50 23.13 15.39
C THR A 439 -18.93 22.04 16.37
N GLN A 440 -19.29 22.42 17.60
CA GLN A 440 -19.87 21.50 18.58
C GLN A 440 -21.39 21.50 18.50
N LEU A 441 -22.00 20.32 18.46
CA LEU A 441 -23.45 20.20 18.58
C LEU A 441 -23.87 20.63 19.99
N ARG A 442 -24.88 21.49 20.06
CA ARG A 442 -25.60 21.69 21.33
C ARG A 442 -26.43 20.44 21.66
N PRO A 443 -26.73 20.18 22.95
CA PRO A 443 -27.54 19.01 23.34
C PRO A 443 -28.87 18.90 22.58
N ASP A 444 -29.59 20.03 22.40
CA ASP A 444 -30.86 20.06 21.67
C ASP A 444 -30.74 19.65 20.19
N GLN A 445 -29.59 19.96 19.55
CA GLN A 445 -29.32 19.57 18.17
C GLN A 445 -28.97 18.09 18.06
N ALA A 446 -28.19 17.58 19.01
CA ALA A 446 -27.76 16.18 19.05
C ALA A 446 -28.98 15.25 19.26
N ASP A 447 -29.86 15.60 20.21
CA ASP A 447 -31.12 14.89 20.47
C ASP A 447 -32.03 14.90 19.22
N TYR A 448 -32.14 16.03 18.52
CA TYR A 448 -32.99 16.16 17.34
C TYR A 448 -32.61 15.19 16.20
N ILE A 449 -31.31 14.92 16.00
CA ILE A 449 -30.83 14.00 14.96
C ILE A 449 -30.50 12.60 15.49
N GLY A 450 -30.71 12.34 16.78
CA GLY A 450 -30.52 11.02 17.41
C GLY A 450 -29.05 10.60 17.53
N VAL A 451 -28.14 11.52 17.87
CA VAL A 451 -26.71 11.22 18.09
C VAL A 451 -26.21 11.79 19.42
N SER A 452 -25.03 11.36 19.88
CA SER A 452 -24.31 12.01 20.97
C SER A 452 -23.62 13.30 20.49
N PRO A 453 -23.49 14.35 21.34
CA PRO A 453 -22.68 15.53 21.01
C PRO A 453 -21.22 15.20 20.63
N ASP A 454 -20.70 14.08 21.12
CA ASP A 454 -19.33 13.62 20.88
C ASP A 454 -19.20 12.58 19.75
N GLY A 455 -20.33 12.18 19.15
CA GLY A 455 -20.40 11.17 18.10
C GLY A 455 -20.60 9.73 18.63
N PRO A 456 -20.65 8.72 17.74
CA PRO A 456 -20.48 8.83 16.29
C PRO A 456 -21.60 9.64 15.61
N PHE A 457 -21.26 10.44 14.60
CA PHE A 457 -22.18 11.40 13.97
C PHE A 457 -22.91 10.86 12.74
N LYS A 458 -22.58 9.65 12.30
CA LYS A 458 -23.18 9.01 11.13
C LYS A 458 -23.51 7.55 11.42
N PRO A 459 -24.57 7.00 10.82
CA PRO A 459 -24.86 5.58 10.93
C PRO A 459 -23.77 4.76 10.25
N GLU A 460 -23.73 3.46 10.54
CA GLU A 460 -22.67 2.55 10.07
C GLU A 460 -22.54 2.56 8.54
N GLN A 461 -23.67 2.49 7.84
CA GLN A 461 -23.80 2.41 6.38
C GLN A 461 -23.60 3.74 5.62
N TYR A 462 -23.21 4.83 6.28
CA TYR A 462 -22.99 6.11 5.61
C TYR A 462 -21.74 6.08 4.71
N ARG A 463 -21.84 6.60 3.48
CA ARG A 463 -20.82 6.43 2.43
C ARG A 463 -19.78 7.55 2.32
N TYR A 464 -20.07 8.70 2.94
CA TYR A 464 -19.35 9.96 2.74
C TYR A 464 -19.21 10.32 1.25
#